data_AF-A0A960CGQ7-F1
#
_entry.id   AF-A0A960CGQ7-F1
#
_cell.length_a   1.000
_cell.length_b   1.000
_cell.length_c   1.000
_cell.angle_alpha   90.00
_cell.angle_beta   90.00
_cell.angle_gamma   90.00
#
_symmetry.space_group_name_H-M   'P 1'
#
loop_
_entity.id
_entity.type
_entity.pdbx_description
1 polymer ?
#
loop_
_entity_poly.entity_id
_entity_poly.type
_entity_poly.pdbx_seq_one_letter_code
_entity_poly.pdbx_strand_id
1 'polypeptide(L)'
;MFPATPPKWVSRESEILAMRLILIYLDSDTDAAAIHMWALQDETGIDWIAFESARKSAQLAAEAWQRWGRVDDARRMLMERLGELMPA
;
A
#
# COMPACT_ATOMS: atom_id res chain seq x y z
N MET A 1 -13.88 -8.40 10.47
CA MET A 1 -14.44 -7.19 9.84
C MET A 1 -13.42 -6.09 10.06
N PHE A 2 -12.66 -5.69 9.03
CA PHE A 2 -11.75 -4.55 9.14
C PHE A 2 -12.58 -3.27 9.05
N PRO A 3 -12.31 -2.23 9.86
CA PRO A 3 -13.05 -0.98 9.78
C PRO A 3 -12.85 -0.35 8.39
N ALA A 4 -13.95 0.02 7.73
CA ALA A 4 -13.98 0.62 6.39
C ALA A 4 -13.48 2.08 6.37
N THR A 5 -13.09 2.63 7.52
CA THR A 5 -12.62 4.01 7.65
C THR A 5 -11.30 3.99 8.43
N PRO A 6 -10.21 4.52 7.87
CA PRO A 6 -8.98 4.70 8.62
C PRO A 6 -9.24 5.57 9.85
N PRO A 7 -8.50 5.37 10.96
CA PRO A 7 -8.67 6.21 12.13
C PRO A 7 -8.29 7.67 11.79
N LYS A 8 -8.96 8.64 12.44
CA LYS A 8 -8.99 10.09 12.12
C LYS A 8 -7.63 10.82 12.02
N TRP A 9 -6.51 10.14 12.25
CA TRP A 9 -5.16 10.67 12.21
C TRP A 9 -4.36 10.20 10.98
N VAL A 10 -4.92 9.34 10.14
CA VAL A 10 -4.31 8.95 8.86
C VAL A 10 -4.70 9.98 7.82
N SER A 11 -3.72 10.70 7.29
CA SER A 11 -3.96 11.63 6.18
C SER A 11 -4.34 10.86 4.91
N ARG A 12 -5.04 11.51 3.99
CA ARG A 12 -5.39 10.93 2.69
C ARG A 12 -4.14 10.42 1.95
N GLU A 13 -3.06 11.19 2.00
CA GLU A 13 -1.77 10.87 1.38
C GLU A 13 -1.14 9.63 2.01
N SER A 14 -1.24 9.49 3.34
CA SER A 14 -0.74 8.31 4.06
C SER A 14 -1.56 7.06 3.71
N GLU A 15 -2.87 7.21 3.55
CA GLU A 15 -3.75 6.11 3.10
C GLU A 15 -3.39 5.67 1.67
N ILE A 16 -3.24 6.64 0.75
CA ILE A 16 -2.83 6.38 -0.64
C ILE A 16 -1.47 5.67 -0.69
N LEU A 17 -0.47 6.17 0.06
CA LEU A 17 0.86 5.56 0.14
C LEU A 17 0.79 4.12 0.62
N ALA A 18 0.08 3.87 1.72
CA ALA A 18 -0.05 2.53 2.29
C ALA A 18 -0.66 1.56 1.28
N MET A 19 -1.73 1.96 0.58
CA MET A 19 -2.37 1.10 -0.41
C MET A 19 -1.47 0.83 -1.62
N ARG A 20 -0.75 1.84 -2.13
CA ARG A 20 0.20 1.66 -3.24
C ARG A 20 1.32 0.70 -2.86
N LEU A 21 1.89 0.84 -1.66
CA LEU A 21 2.92 -0.07 -1.16
C LEU A 21 2.41 -1.51 -1.04
N ILE A 22 1.20 -1.72 -0.50
CA ILE A 22 0.63 -3.06 -0.38
C ILE A 22 0.42 -3.68 -1.77
N LEU A 23 -0.13 -2.92 -2.72
CA LEU A 23 -0.34 -3.40 -4.10
C LEU A 23 0.98 -3.80 -4.78
N ILE A 24 2.05 -3.01 -4.60
CA ILE A 24 3.38 -3.36 -5.11
C ILE A 24 3.82 -4.74 -4.59
N TYR A 25 3.66 -5.00 -3.29
CA TYR A 25 4.03 -6.29 -2.70
C TYR A 25 3.11 -7.45 -3.11
N LEU A 26 1.86 -7.18 -3.51
CA LEU A 26 0.94 -8.22 -3.98
C LEU A 26 1.19 -8.60 -5.45
N ASP A 27 1.65 -7.66 -6.27
CA ASP A 27 1.71 -7.81 -7.73
C ASP A 27 3.12 -8.06 -8.29
N SER A 28 4.17 -7.77 -7.53
CA SER A 28 5.55 -7.84 -8.01
C SER A 28 6.33 -8.99 -7.39
N ASP A 29 7.25 -9.57 -8.17
CA ASP A 29 8.41 -10.25 -7.58
C ASP A 29 9.29 -9.24 -6.82
N THR A 30 10.22 -9.73 -6.01
CA THR A 30 11.02 -8.89 -5.10
C THR A 30 11.81 -7.81 -5.83
N ASP A 31 12.27 -8.08 -7.05
CA ASP A 31 13.11 -7.16 -7.83
C ASP A 31 12.26 -6.05 -8.47
N ALA A 32 11.11 -6.39 -9.06
CA ALA A 32 10.16 -5.40 -9.57
C ALA A 32 9.58 -4.53 -8.46
N ALA A 33 9.33 -5.11 -7.28
CA ALA A 33 8.83 -4.39 -6.12
C ALA A 33 9.81 -3.28 -5.67
N ALA A 34 11.12 -3.55 -5.70
CA ALA A 34 12.15 -2.58 -5.34
C ALA A 34 12.16 -1.36 -6.28
N ILE A 35 12.02 -1.58 -7.60
CA ILE A 35 11.97 -0.50 -8.59
C ILE A 35 10.74 0.38 -8.37
N HIS A 36 9.57 -0.24 -8.15
CA HIS A 36 8.34 0.50 -7.90
C HIS A 36 8.36 1.29 -6.59
N MET A 37 8.99 0.74 -5.55
CA MET A 37 9.16 1.44 -4.27
C MET A 37 10.08 2.65 -4.40
N TRP A 38 11.17 2.54 -5.17
CA TRP A 38 12.06 3.67 -5.38
C TRP A 38 11.35 4.84 -6.09
N ALA A 39 10.62 4.54 -7.16
CA ALA A 39 9.82 5.56 -7.86
C ALA A 39 8.74 6.19 -6.94
N LEU A 40 8.08 5.38 -6.12
CA LEU A 40 7.06 5.85 -5.18
C LEU A 40 7.64 6.74 -4.07
N GLN A 41 8.83 6.41 -3.57
CA GLN A 41 9.52 7.23 -2.58
C GLN A 41 9.84 8.62 -3.14
N ASP A 42 10.40 8.67 -4.36
CA ASP A 42 10.72 9.91 -5.06
C ASP A 42 9.46 10.78 -5.29
N GLU A 43 8.37 10.16 -5.74
CA GLU A 43 7.09 10.85 -5.99
C GLU A 43 6.49 11.47 -4.73
N THR A 44 6.60 10.79 -3.59
CA THR A 44 5.95 11.21 -2.34
C THR A 44 6.76 12.24 -1.56
N GLY A 45 8.07 12.37 -1.82
CA GLY A 45 8.96 13.28 -1.10
C GLY A 45 9.09 12.98 0.40
N ILE A 46 8.66 11.79 0.84
CA ILE A 46 8.69 11.37 2.24
C ILE A 46 10.13 11.02 2.63
N ASP A 47 10.49 11.35 3.86
CA ASP A 47 11.80 10.99 4.41
C ASP A 47 12.01 9.46 4.38
N TRP A 48 13.24 9.04 4.12
CA TRP A 48 13.58 7.62 3.96
C TRP A 48 13.18 6.76 5.17
N ILE A 49 13.28 7.28 6.40
CA ILE A 49 12.96 6.53 7.62
C ILE A 49 11.45 6.31 7.72
N ALA A 50 10.62 7.34 7.52
CA ALA A 50 9.18 7.18 7.50
C ALA A 50 8.72 6.27 6.36
N PHE A 51 9.33 6.41 5.18
CA PHE A 51 9.03 5.56 4.03
C PHE A 51 9.36 4.08 4.32
N GLU A 52 10.53 3.78 4.87
CA GLU A 52 10.94 2.41 5.20
C GLU A 52 10.03 1.77 6.27
N SER A 53 9.52 2.57 7.22
CA SER A 53 8.55 2.11 8.21
C SER A 53 7.20 1.74 7.57
N ALA A 54 6.70 2.59 6.67
CA ALA A 54 5.49 2.33 5.90
C ALA A 54 5.65 1.08 5.00
N ARG A 55 6.80 0.97 4.32
CA ARG A 55 7.17 -0.16 3.46
C ARG A 55 7.12 -1.49 4.21
N LYS A 56 7.76 -1.59 5.37
CA LYS A 56 7.73 -2.81 6.21
C LYS A 56 6.33 -3.18 6.66
N SER A 57 5.53 -2.19 7.05
CA SER A 57 4.14 -2.41 7.48
C SER A 57 3.28 -2.93 6.32
N ALA A 58 3.46 -2.37 5.12
CA ALA A 58 2.79 -2.81 3.91
C ALA A 58 3.21 -4.23 3.50
N GLN A 59 4.49 -4.58 3.62
CA GLN A 59 4.98 -5.94 3.38
C GLN A 59 4.26 -6.97 4.27
N LEU A 60 4.20 -6.71 5.57
CA LEU A 60 3.52 -7.60 6.53
C LEU A 60 2.03 -7.76 6.20
N ALA A 61 1.37 -6.69 5.77
CA ALA A 61 -0.03 -6.73 5.35
C ALA A 61 -0.20 -7.58 4.08
N ALA A 62 0.65 -7.39 3.07
CA ALA A 62 0.63 -8.19 1.84
C ALA A 62 0.89 -9.68 2.11
N GLU A 63 1.89 -10.00 2.94
CA GLU A 63 2.17 -11.38 3.38
C GLU A 63 0.98 -12.02 4.10
N ALA A 64 0.24 -11.25 4.91
CA ALA A 64 -0.98 -11.74 5.56
C ALA A 64 -2.08 -12.09 4.54
N TRP A 65 -2.31 -11.23 3.55
CA TRP A 65 -3.28 -11.49 2.46
C TRP A 65 -2.91 -12.70 1.61
N GLN A 66 -1.62 -12.86 1.30
CA GLN A 66 -1.09 -14.05 0.61
C GLN A 66 -1.31 -15.30 1.45
N ARG A 67 -0.98 -15.28 2.75
CA ARG A 67 -1.17 -16.42 3.66
C ARG A 67 -2.64 -16.84 3.80
N TRP A 68 -3.57 -15.90 3.70
CA TRP A 68 -5.01 -16.19 3.74
C TRP A 68 -5.58 -16.64 2.39
N GLY A 69 -4.79 -16.63 1.31
CA GLY A 69 -5.29 -16.97 -0.03
C GLY A 69 -6.30 -15.96 -0.57
N ARG A 70 -6.20 -14.69 -0.17
CA ARG A 70 -7.17 -13.61 -0.48
C ARG A 70 -6.53 -12.44 -1.23
N VAL A 71 -5.52 -12.72 -2.05
CA VAL A 71 -4.79 -11.70 -2.80
C VAL A 71 -5.70 -10.92 -3.75
N ASP A 72 -6.56 -11.59 -4.51
CA ASP A 72 -7.46 -10.92 -5.47
C ASP A 72 -8.51 -10.04 -4.78
N ASP A 73 -9.04 -10.50 -3.64
CA ASP A 73 -9.95 -9.71 -2.80
C ASP A 73 -9.27 -8.45 -2.29
N ALA A 74 -8.04 -8.58 -1.76
CA ALA A 74 -7.25 -7.46 -1.27
C ALA A 74 -6.97 -6.46 -2.40
N ARG A 75 -6.53 -6.95 -3.56
CA ARG A 75 -6.26 -6.12 -4.75
C ARG A 75 -7.49 -5.32 -5.13
N ARG A 76 -8.63 -5.97 -5.27
CA ARG A 76 -9.90 -5.33 -5.64
C ARG A 76 -10.31 -4.25 -4.63
N MET A 77 -10.32 -4.59 -3.33
CA MET A 77 -10.68 -3.63 -2.27
C MET A 77 -9.75 -2.41 -2.25
N LEU A 78 -8.44 -2.61 -2.44
CA LEU A 78 -7.45 -1.53 -2.45
C LEU A 78 -7.57 -0.65 -3.69
N MET A 79 -7.82 -1.23 -4.87
CA MET A 79 -8.03 -0.47 -6.10
C MET A 79 -9.33 0.34 -6.08
N GLU A 80 -10.42 -0.26 -5.59
CA GLU A 80 -11.71 0.44 -5.38
C GLU A 80 -11.49 1.66 -4.49
N ARG A 81 -10.81 1.48 -3.36
CA ARG A 81 -10.52 2.56 -2.42
C ARG A 81 -9.56 3.62 -2.98
N LEU A 82 -8.54 3.23 -3.73
CA LEU A 82 -7.66 4.17 -4.42
C LEU A 82 -8.41 5.02 -5.43
N GLY A 83 -9.35 4.44 -6.18
CA GLY A 83 -10.19 5.17 -7.13
C GLY A 83 -11.06 6.24 -6.44
N GLU A 84 -11.55 5.96 -5.23
CA GLU A 84 -12.26 6.97 -4.42
C GLU A 84 -11.34 8.10 -3.94
N LEU A 85 -10.09 7.76 -3.59
CA LEU A 85 -9.13 8.71 -3.03
C LEU A 85 -8.34 9.48 -4.08
N MET A 86 -8.35 9.08 -5.35
CA MET A 86 -7.63 9.75 -6.44
C MET A 86 -8.59 10.04 -7.61
N PRO A 87 -9.57 10.96 -7.44
CA PRO A 87 -10.45 11.35 -8.53
C PRO A 87 -9.63 12.02 -9.64
N ALA A 88 -10.01 11.72 -10.88
CA ALA A 88 -9.39 12.20 -12.12
C ALA A 88 -9.36 13.73 -12.25
#